data_AF-A0A7E6F1B8-F1
#
_entry.id   AF-A0A7E6F1B8-F1
#
_cell.length_a   1.000
_cell.length_b   1.000
_cell.length_c   1.000
_cell.angle_alpha   90.00
_cell.angle_beta   90.00
_cell.angle_gamma   90.00
#
_symmetry.space_group_name_H-M   'P 1'
#
loop_
_entity.id
_entity.type
_entity.pdbx_description
1 polymer ?
#
loop_
_entity_poly.entity_id
_entity_poly.type
_entity_poly.pdbx_seq_one_letter_code
_entity_poly.pdbx_strand_id
1 'polypeptide(L)'
;MTEASLTRSSAGNNIAQGKPVQQSSVAYKHGAQLAIDGKTNGIEPCSQTNYMKDPWWIVDLGVAHKIDLVTVYLDGSYEFSKDYKVFAFRATYLNTNSECSGVSEKARGSIYSVKCAAIARYVMIQRVSDFSSYLHICEVQVTGIAVGNANQGKYCKSTRTKMIQSFTSCTVRSQLECAIFCHSRNFCSTFSIRPSKYGKFQCILYKVPASNNRLDKAEKELIYNEC
;
A
#
# COMPACT_ATOMS: atom_id res chain seq x y z
N MET A 1 24.46 3.59 27.21
CA MET A 1 23.06 3.34 26.81
C MET A 1 22.52 4.66 26.30
N THR A 2 22.40 4.83 24.99
CA THR A 2 21.82 6.05 24.40
C THR A 2 20.41 5.70 23.94
N GLU A 3 19.42 6.26 24.63
CA GLU A 3 18.01 6.19 24.21
C GLU A 3 17.86 6.84 22.84
N ALA A 4 17.40 6.06 21.86
CA ALA A 4 16.96 6.61 20.59
C ALA A 4 15.72 7.47 20.85
N SER A 5 15.87 8.78 20.66
CA SER A 5 14.78 9.76 20.73
C SER A 5 13.67 9.37 19.74
N LEU A 6 12.64 8.68 20.25
CA LEU A 6 11.35 8.57 19.59
C LEU A 6 10.71 9.96 19.63
N THR A 7 10.88 10.74 18.57
CA THR A 7 10.17 12.02 18.42
C THR A 7 8.69 11.72 18.29
N ARG A 8 7.96 11.87 19.40
CA ARG A 8 6.50 11.75 19.44
C ARG A 8 5.91 12.95 18.70
N SER A 9 5.63 12.77 17.41
CA SER A 9 4.84 13.73 16.64
C SER A 9 3.45 13.80 17.26
N SER A 10 2.98 15.01 17.58
CA SER A 10 1.66 15.28 18.14
C SER A 10 0.55 14.60 17.33
N ALA A 11 -0.54 14.20 18.00
CA ALA A 11 -1.79 13.90 17.33
C ALA A 11 -2.12 15.05 16.36
N GLY A 12 -2.12 14.80 15.05
CA GLY A 12 -2.42 15.81 14.03
C GLY A 12 -1.41 16.02 12.89
N ASN A 13 -0.33 15.23 12.78
CA ASN A 13 0.59 15.36 11.64
C ASN A 13 0.28 14.33 10.54
N ASN A 14 -0.32 14.78 9.44
CA ASN A 14 -0.49 13.95 8.24
C ASN A 14 0.87 13.78 7.54
N ILE A 15 1.51 12.62 7.72
CA ILE A 15 2.83 12.35 7.13
C ILE A 15 2.79 12.17 5.59
N ALA A 16 1.60 12.07 4.99
CA ALA A 16 1.41 11.98 3.54
C ALA A 16 1.24 13.33 2.84
N GLN A 17 0.93 14.41 3.57
CA GLN A 17 0.66 15.71 2.97
C GLN A 17 1.86 16.21 2.15
N GLY A 18 1.60 16.64 0.91
CA GLY A 18 2.64 17.14 0.00
C GLY A 18 3.67 16.10 -0.48
N LYS A 19 3.50 14.82 -0.17
CA LYS A 19 4.44 13.76 -0.58
C LYS A 19 4.32 13.40 -2.06
N PRO A 20 5.33 12.75 -2.67
CA PRO A 20 5.20 12.24 -4.03
C PRO A 20 4.07 11.22 -4.15
N VAL A 21 3.22 11.41 -5.16
CA VAL A 21 2.04 10.56 -5.41
C VAL A 21 1.94 10.15 -6.86
N GLN A 22 1.32 9.00 -7.10
CA GLN A 22 1.01 8.48 -8.43
C GLN A 22 -0.39 7.87 -8.43
N GLN A 23 -1.02 7.83 -9.60
CA GLN A 23 -2.28 7.12 -9.79
C GLN A 23 -2.26 6.37 -11.12
N SER A 24 -3.09 5.34 -11.24
CA SER A 24 -3.10 4.43 -12.39
C SER A 24 -3.37 5.13 -13.72
N SER A 25 -4.15 6.22 -13.69
CA SER A 25 -4.44 7.10 -14.83
C SER A 25 -5.01 8.42 -14.34
N VAL A 26 -5.04 9.46 -15.18
CA VAL A 26 -5.62 10.77 -14.83
C VAL A 26 -6.84 11.01 -15.72
N ALA A 27 -7.99 11.26 -15.11
CA ALA A 27 -9.19 11.76 -15.79
C ALA A 27 -9.35 13.26 -15.53
N TYR A 28 -9.93 13.99 -16.47
CA TYR A 28 -10.35 15.39 -16.32
C TYR A 28 -9.30 16.37 -15.74
N LYS A 29 -8.00 16.07 -15.86
CA LYS A 29 -6.89 16.81 -15.21
C LYS A 29 -6.89 16.75 -13.67
N HIS A 30 -7.67 15.86 -13.08
CA HIS A 30 -7.76 15.63 -11.64
C HIS A 30 -6.63 14.70 -11.19
N GLY A 31 -5.45 15.28 -11.00
CA GLY A 31 -4.23 14.54 -10.69
C GLY A 31 -4.18 13.98 -9.26
N ALA A 32 -3.28 13.02 -9.05
CA ALA A 32 -3.09 12.33 -7.76
C ALA A 32 -2.80 13.27 -6.59
N GLN A 33 -2.15 14.41 -6.85
CA GLN A 33 -1.76 15.41 -5.84
C GLN A 33 -2.95 16.08 -5.15
N LEU A 34 -4.15 16.00 -5.72
CA LEU A 34 -5.35 16.53 -5.08
C LEU A 34 -5.70 15.78 -3.79
N ALA A 35 -5.31 14.51 -3.67
CA ALA A 35 -5.59 13.69 -2.50
C ALA A 35 -4.59 13.86 -1.34
N ILE A 36 -3.69 14.83 -1.39
CA ILE A 36 -2.69 15.12 -0.34
C ILE A 36 -2.48 16.62 -0.17
N ASP A 37 -3.49 17.42 -0.54
CA ASP A 37 -3.41 18.88 -0.56
C ASP A 37 -3.81 19.51 0.79
N GLY A 38 -4.33 18.70 1.73
CA GLY A 38 -4.75 19.10 3.05
C GLY A 38 -6.24 19.46 3.16
N LYS A 39 -7.04 19.33 2.10
CA LYS A 39 -8.46 19.67 2.11
C LYS A 39 -9.35 18.46 2.38
N THR A 40 -9.86 18.36 3.60
CA THR A 40 -10.70 17.24 4.05
C THR A 40 -12.21 17.45 3.87
N ASN A 41 -12.63 18.55 3.23
CA ASN A 41 -14.06 18.90 3.12
C ASN A 41 -14.84 17.94 2.21
N GLY A 42 -14.17 17.07 1.45
CA GLY A 42 -14.81 16.09 0.56
C GLY A 42 -15.53 16.75 -0.62
N ILE A 43 -15.09 17.95 -1.01
CA ILE A 43 -15.62 18.72 -2.14
C ILE A 43 -14.49 18.94 -3.16
N GLU A 44 -14.84 18.87 -4.44
CA GLU A 44 -13.92 19.10 -5.57
C GLU A 44 -13.00 20.33 -5.39
N PRO A 45 -11.76 20.29 -5.92
CA PRO A 45 -11.23 19.25 -6.82
C PRO A 45 -10.67 18.03 -6.08
N CYS A 46 -11.12 16.83 -6.44
CA CYS A 46 -10.63 15.55 -5.91
C CYS A 46 -9.84 14.79 -6.99
N SER A 47 -8.88 13.94 -6.58
CA SER A 47 -8.13 13.07 -7.50
C SER A 47 -9.08 12.10 -8.21
N GLN A 48 -8.89 11.91 -9.52
CA GLN A 48 -9.73 11.02 -10.31
C GLN A 48 -8.95 10.24 -11.38
N THR A 49 -9.17 8.93 -11.44
CA THR A 49 -8.65 8.06 -12.50
C THR A 49 -9.59 7.99 -13.70
N ASN A 50 -9.15 7.43 -14.83
CA ASN A 50 -10.09 7.00 -15.88
C ASN A 50 -10.89 5.77 -15.42
N TYR A 51 -11.98 5.48 -16.15
CA TYR A 51 -12.79 4.28 -15.94
C TYR A 51 -12.01 3.03 -16.34
N MET A 52 -11.55 2.26 -15.35
CA MET A 52 -10.75 1.06 -15.57
C MET A 52 -10.97 0.01 -14.49
N LYS A 53 -10.48 -1.21 -14.73
CA LYS A 53 -10.51 -2.28 -13.74
C LYS A 53 -9.49 -2.01 -12.64
N ASP A 54 -9.94 -2.12 -11.39
CA ASP A 54 -9.15 -1.99 -10.16
C ASP A 54 -8.20 -0.77 -10.11
N PRO A 55 -8.72 0.47 -10.31
CA PRO A 55 -7.91 1.68 -10.31
C PRO A 55 -7.25 1.92 -8.95
N TRP A 56 -6.06 2.52 -8.96
CA TRP A 56 -5.24 2.71 -7.75
C TRP A 56 -4.60 4.11 -7.70
N TRP A 57 -4.32 4.53 -6.48
CA TRP A 57 -3.58 5.72 -6.09
C TRP A 57 -2.54 5.33 -5.04
N ILE A 58 -1.37 5.94 -5.06
CA ILE A 58 -0.27 5.61 -4.15
C ILE A 58 0.50 6.85 -3.72
N VAL A 59 0.90 6.88 -2.45
CA VAL A 59 1.84 7.87 -1.88
C VAL A 59 3.15 7.21 -1.48
N ASP A 60 4.26 7.88 -1.78
CA ASP A 60 5.60 7.55 -1.26
C ASP A 60 5.91 8.46 -0.07
N LEU A 61 5.94 7.89 1.15
CA LEU A 61 6.23 8.62 2.39
C LEU A 61 7.72 9.02 2.50
N GLY A 62 8.57 8.61 1.55
CA GLY A 62 10.00 8.89 1.46
C GLY A 62 10.85 7.89 2.25
N VAL A 63 10.50 7.64 3.51
CA VAL A 63 11.13 6.63 4.37
C VAL A 63 10.09 5.69 4.98
N ALA A 64 10.53 4.56 5.54
CA ALA A 64 9.62 3.67 6.23
C ALA A 64 9.10 4.31 7.52
N HIS A 65 7.80 4.23 7.74
CA HIS A 65 7.12 4.66 8.95
C HIS A 65 6.40 3.46 9.56
N LYS A 66 6.33 3.39 10.89
CA LYS A 66 5.32 2.60 11.56
C LYS A 66 4.01 3.38 11.44
N ILE A 67 3.14 2.93 10.54
CA ILE A 67 1.85 3.56 10.29
C ILE A 67 0.88 3.13 11.38
N ASP A 68 0.07 4.06 11.89
CA ASP A 68 -0.94 3.85 12.93
C ASP A 68 -2.38 3.91 12.36
N LEU A 69 -2.65 4.90 11.50
CA LEU A 69 -3.98 5.11 10.90
C LEU A 69 -3.83 5.68 9.49
N VAL A 70 -4.65 5.16 8.57
CA VAL A 70 -4.89 5.74 7.24
C VAL A 70 -6.34 6.18 7.17
N THR A 71 -6.58 7.45 6.88
CA THR A 71 -7.91 8.04 6.70
C THR A 71 -8.04 8.56 5.27
N VAL A 72 -9.08 8.14 4.57
CA VAL A 72 -9.40 8.50 3.19
C VAL A 72 -10.69 9.31 3.20
N TYR A 73 -10.63 10.53 2.68
CA TYR A 73 -11.76 11.41 2.49
C TYR A 73 -12.23 11.30 1.03
N LEU A 74 -13.53 11.19 0.86
CA LEU A 74 -14.23 10.93 -0.39
C LEU A 74 -15.34 11.97 -0.57
N ASP A 75 -15.85 12.16 -1.78
CA ASP A 75 -17.10 12.89 -1.97
C ASP A 75 -18.28 11.96 -1.67
N GLY A 76 -18.97 12.19 -0.56
CA GLY A 76 -20.11 11.38 -0.12
C GLY A 76 -21.33 11.44 -1.05
N SER A 77 -21.40 12.41 -1.96
CA SER A 77 -22.44 12.50 -3.00
C SER A 77 -22.10 11.68 -4.25
N TYR A 78 -20.83 11.28 -4.40
CA TYR A 78 -20.35 10.56 -5.58
C TYR A 78 -20.59 9.05 -5.46
N GLU A 79 -21.22 8.45 -6.47
CA GLU A 79 -21.67 7.05 -6.44
C GLU A 79 -20.54 6.01 -6.32
N PHE A 80 -19.32 6.41 -6.71
CA PHE A 80 -18.14 5.54 -6.72
C PHE A 80 -17.34 5.57 -5.42
N SER A 81 -17.76 6.37 -4.42
CA SER A 81 -17.18 6.54 -3.07
C SER A 81 -17.36 5.31 -2.17
N LYS A 82 -16.99 4.13 -2.65
CA LYS A 82 -17.08 2.83 -1.95
C LYS A 82 -16.10 1.80 -2.49
N ASP A 83 -16.02 0.67 -1.79
CA ASP A 83 -15.28 -0.53 -2.20
C ASP A 83 -13.76 -0.32 -2.32
N TYR A 84 -13.19 0.44 -1.39
CA TYR A 84 -11.76 0.70 -1.32
C TYR A 84 -11.02 -0.27 -0.40
N LYS A 85 -9.78 -0.56 -0.77
CA LYS A 85 -8.79 -1.26 0.06
C LYS A 85 -7.56 -0.39 0.24
N VAL A 86 -6.96 -0.50 1.42
CA VAL A 86 -5.72 0.19 1.79
C VAL A 86 -4.61 -0.85 1.88
N PHE A 87 -3.52 -0.61 1.18
CA PHE A 87 -2.31 -1.43 1.23
C PHE A 87 -1.15 -0.59 1.73
N ALA A 88 -0.30 -1.15 2.59
CA ALA A 88 0.88 -0.48 3.12
C ALA A 88 2.11 -1.39 2.94
N PHE A 89 3.13 -0.94 2.23
CA PHE A 89 4.30 -1.78 1.91
C PHE A 89 5.62 -1.00 1.83
N ARG A 90 6.75 -1.70 1.96
CA ARG A 90 8.12 -1.10 2.01
C ARG A 90 8.82 -1.01 0.63
N ALA A 91 8.26 -1.64 -0.40
CA ALA A 91 8.81 -1.87 -1.74
C ALA A 91 9.97 -2.87 -1.86
N THR A 92 10.82 -3.03 -0.84
CA THR A 92 11.97 -3.97 -0.91
C THR A 92 11.64 -5.41 -0.52
N TYR A 93 10.60 -5.63 0.29
CA TYR A 93 10.23 -6.95 0.81
C TYR A 93 8.71 -7.16 0.67
N LEU A 94 8.31 -8.31 0.13
CA LEU A 94 6.94 -8.81 0.22
C LEU A 94 6.94 -10.25 0.75
N ASN A 95 7.33 -10.38 2.01
CA ASN A 95 6.89 -11.50 2.83
C ASN A 95 6.25 -11.06 4.15
N THR A 96 6.10 -9.76 4.39
CA THR A 96 5.03 -9.31 5.27
C THR A 96 3.84 -9.02 4.37
N ASN A 97 2.80 -9.83 4.50
CA ASN A 97 1.44 -9.30 4.49
C ASN A 97 1.33 -8.30 5.66
N SER A 98 2.10 -7.20 5.65
CA SER A 98 1.75 -6.01 6.41
C SER A 98 0.69 -5.25 5.62
N GLU A 99 -0.24 -6.01 5.04
CA GLU A 99 -1.49 -5.51 4.56
C GLU A 99 -2.14 -4.89 5.80
N CYS A 100 -2.38 -3.60 5.76
CA CYS A 100 -3.42 -3.04 6.61
C CYS A 100 -4.75 -3.45 5.99
N SER A 101 -5.00 -4.77 6.00
CA SER A 101 -6.23 -5.42 5.56
C SER A 101 -7.26 -5.21 6.66
N GLY A 102 -7.74 -3.97 6.71
CA GLY A 102 -9.02 -3.64 7.28
C GLY A 102 -9.98 -3.43 6.12
N VAL A 103 -10.93 -4.34 5.93
CA VAL A 103 -12.19 -3.99 5.29
C VAL A 103 -12.90 -3.06 6.28
N SER A 104 -13.27 -1.86 5.85
CA SER A 104 -14.00 -0.93 6.70
C SER A 104 -15.14 -1.58 7.46
N GLU A 105 -15.27 -1.21 8.72
CA GLU A 105 -16.60 -0.92 9.23
C GLU A 105 -17.16 0.20 8.37
N LYS A 106 -18.15 -0.12 7.53
CA LYS A 106 -18.83 0.82 6.63
C LYS A 106 -19.20 2.10 7.40
N ALA A 107 -18.33 3.10 7.35
CA ALA A 107 -18.66 4.41 7.85
C ALA A 107 -19.75 4.95 6.92
N ARG A 108 -20.88 5.33 7.50
CA ARG A 108 -21.87 6.14 6.79
C ARG A 108 -21.18 7.45 6.42
N GLY A 109 -20.80 7.65 5.16
CA GLY A 109 -20.38 8.95 4.63
C GLY A 109 -18.95 9.03 4.08
N SER A 110 -18.58 10.27 3.72
CA SER A 110 -17.39 10.78 3.04
C SER A 110 -16.01 10.42 3.63
N ILE A 111 -15.91 9.54 4.64
CA ILE A 111 -14.66 9.30 5.38
C ILE A 111 -14.48 7.81 5.68
N TYR A 112 -13.35 7.24 5.29
CA TYR A 112 -12.98 5.84 5.45
C TYR A 112 -11.67 5.74 6.23
N SER A 113 -11.64 5.05 7.37
CA SER A 113 -10.43 4.93 8.21
C SER A 113 -10.03 3.48 8.44
N VAL A 114 -8.75 3.18 8.29
CA VAL A 114 -8.15 1.87 8.52
C VAL A 114 -7.02 2.00 9.52
N LYS A 115 -7.18 1.33 10.67
CA LYS A 115 -6.08 1.13 11.61
C LYS A 115 -5.04 0.25 10.95
N CYS A 116 -3.80 0.68 11.04
CA CYS A 116 -2.67 0.08 10.39
C CYS A 116 -1.59 -0.08 11.45
N ALA A 117 -0.85 -1.20 11.46
CA ALA A 117 0.28 -1.40 12.39
C ALA A 117 1.54 -1.80 11.62
N ALA A 118 1.55 -1.53 10.31
CA ALA A 118 2.59 -1.92 9.38
C ALA A 118 3.78 -0.96 9.41
N ILE A 119 4.98 -1.50 9.25
CA ILE A 119 6.16 -0.69 8.87
C ILE A 119 6.19 -0.61 7.34
N ALA A 120 5.87 0.56 6.80
CA ALA A 120 5.70 0.77 5.36
C ALA A 120 6.24 2.12 4.90
N ARG A 121 6.63 2.19 3.63
CA ARG A 121 7.04 3.44 2.95
C ARG A 121 5.97 3.91 1.98
N TYR A 122 5.21 2.99 1.41
CA TYR A 122 4.18 3.27 0.42
C TYR A 122 2.82 2.93 0.98
N VAL A 123 1.84 3.79 0.75
CA VAL A 123 0.42 3.53 1.01
C VAL A 123 -0.32 3.60 -0.31
N MET A 124 -1.03 2.53 -0.67
CA MET A 124 -1.84 2.43 -1.87
C MET A 124 -3.32 2.32 -1.51
N ILE A 125 -4.14 3.17 -2.12
CA ILE A 125 -5.60 3.07 -2.10
C ILE A 125 -6.02 2.47 -3.42
N GLN A 126 -6.76 1.38 -3.39
CA GLN A 126 -7.27 0.73 -4.59
C GLN A 126 -8.76 0.50 -4.46
N ARG A 127 -9.51 0.82 -5.51
CA ARG A 127 -10.90 0.39 -5.60
C ARG A 127 -10.94 -1.03 -6.12
N VAL A 128 -11.60 -1.94 -5.40
CA VAL A 128 -11.72 -3.34 -5.79
C VAL A 128 -13.20 -3.63 -6.04
N SER A 129 -13.55 -3.81 -7.31
CA SER A 129 -14.93 -4.08 -7.74
C SER A 129 -14.95 -5.11 -8.85
N ASP A 130 -16.06 -5.83 -9.04
CA ASP A 130 -16.17 -6.83 -10.12
C ASP A 130 -16.08 -6.21 -11.52
N PHE A 131 -16.49 -4.95 -11.65
CA PHE A 131 -16.47 -4.17 -12.90
C PHE A 131 -15.43 -3.06 -12.88
N SER A 132 -15.17 -2.46 -14.05
CA SER A 132 -14.40 -1.22 -14.16
C SER A 132 -15.08 -0.08 -13.41
N SER A 133 -14.29 0.89 -12.94
CA SER A 133 -14.80 2.06 -12.25
C SER A 133 -13.76 3.18 -12.18
N TYR A 134 -14.16 4.29 -11.54
CA TYR A 134 -13.29 5.41 -11.20
C TYR A 134 -12.75 5.23 -9.77
N LEU A 135 -11.50 5.62 -9.55
CA LEU A 135 -11.02 5.95 -8.22
C LEU A 135 -11.14 7.46 -8.05
N HIS A 136 -11.95 7.88 -7.08
CA HIS A 136 -12.18 9.28 -6.71
C HIS A 136 -11.81 9.46 -5.25
N ILE A 137 -10.82 10.31 -4.96
CA ILE A 137 -10.29 10.52 -3.61
C ILE A 137 -10.05 12.01 -3.39
N CYS A 138 -10.63 12.57 -2.34
CA CYS A 138 -10.48 13.99 -2.03
C CYS A 138 -9.29 14.27 -1.12
N GLU A 139 -9.01 13.41 -0.14
CA GLU A 139 -7.82 13.56 0.71
C GLU A 139 -7.40 12.20 1.30
N VAL A 140 -6.12 11.99 1.52
CA VAL A 140 -5.56 10.85 2.25
C VAL A 140 -4.67 11.37 3.36
N GLN A 141 -5.03 11.04 4.59
CA GLN A 141 -4.22 11.28 5.76
C GLN A 141 -3.58 9.99 6.24
N VAL A 142 -2.27 10.02 6.44
CA VAL A 142 -1.52 8.93 7.05
C VAL A 142 -0.94 9.45 8.35
N THR A 143 -1.10 8.71 9.43
CA THR A 143 -0.46 8.98 10.71
C THR A 143 0.49 7.85 11.05
N GLY A 144 1.63 8.19 11.64
CA GLY A 144 2.66 7.24 11.98
C GLY A 144 3.97 7.93 12.34
N ILE A 145 4.97 7.13 12.68
CA ILE A 145 6.28 7.62 13.11
C ILE A 145 7.37 7.03 12.22
N ALA A 146 8.31 7.86 11.78
CA ALA A 146 9.44 7.42 10.96
C ALA A 146 10.26 6.38 11.72
N VAL A 147 10.55 5.25 11.06
CA VAL A 147 11.50 4.26 11.58
C VAL A 147 12.89 4.75 11.21
N GLY A 148 13.69 5.17 12.19
CA GLY A 148 15.05 5.62 11.96
C GLY A 148 15.92 4.60 11.21
N ASN A 149 17.01 5.07 10.59
CA ASN A 149 17.92 4.25 9.76
C ASN A 149 18.58 3.06 10.48
N ALA A 150 18.41 2.90 11.79
CA ALA A 150 18.95 1.78 12.56
C ALA A 150 18.37 0.40 12.16
N ASN A 151 17.20 0.37 11.51
CA ASN A 151 16.54 -0.86 11.10
C ASN A 151 16.41 -1.00 9.57
N GLN A 152 17.44 -0.59 8.82
CA GLN A 152 17.71 -1.20 7.51
C GLN A 152 18.23 -2.64 7.74
N GLY A 153 17.37 -3.48 8.33
CA GLY A 153 17.66 -4.84 8.72
C GLY A 153 18.17 -5.63 7.52
N LYS A 154 19.29 -6.31 7.75
CA LYS A 154 19.98 -7.25 6.87
C LYS A 154 18.99 -8.14 6.10
N TYR A 155 19.32 -8.42 4.85
CA TYR A 155 18.65 -9.42 4.01
C TYR A 155 18.47 -10.74 4.76
N CYS A 156 17.27 -11.07 5.22
CA CYS A 156 16.97 -12.42 5.65
C CYS A 156 16.83 -13.32 4.42
N LYS A 157 17.69 -14.33 4.34
CA LYS A 157 17.51 -15.44 3.39
C LYS A 157 16.22 -16.16 3.74
N SER A 158 15.27 -16.12 2.81
CA SER A 158 14.00 -16.84 2.89
C SER A 158 14.21 -18.34 3.04
N THR A 159 13.58 -18.95 4.05
CA THR A 159 13.39 -20.40 4.16
C THR A 159 12.59 -20.89 2.95
N ARG A 160 12.97 -22.02 2.35
CA ARG A 160 12.29 -22.63 1.18
C ARG A 160 10.84 -23.00 1.52
N THR A 161 9.93 -22.03 1.43
CA THR A 161 8.50 -22.32 1.26
C THR A 161 8.31 -22.68 -0.21
N LYS A 162 7.68 -23.83 -0.48
CA LYS A 162 7.47 -24.33 -1.85
C LYS A 162 6.52 -23.38 -2.58
N MET A 163 7.07 -22.42 -3.32
CA MET A 163 6.30 -21.54 -4.22
C MET A 163 5.66 -22.44 -5.28
N ILE A 164 4.33 -22.55 -5.25
CA ILE A 164 3.66 -23.62 -6.01
C ILE A 164 3.59 -23.31 -7.50
N GLN A 165 3.49 -22.03 -7.90
CA GLN A 165 3.32 -21.70 -9.32
C GLN A 165 3.63 -20.21 -9.62
N SER A 166 4.41 -19.97 -10.68
CA SER A 166 4.62 -18.65 -11.29
C SER A 166 3.55 -18.44 -12.36
N PHE A 167 2.71 -17.41 -12.22
CA PHE A 167 1.51 -17.29 -13.05
C PHE A 167 1.63 -16.26 -14.17
N THR A 168 2.56 -15.31 -14.09
CA THR A 168 2.73 -14.26 -15.10
C THR A 168 4.12 -13.64 -14.96
N SER A 169 4.80 -13.40 -16.08
CA SER A 169 5.95 -12.51 -16.13
C SER A 169 5.64 -11.29 -17.00
N CYS A 170 5.69 -10.09 -16.44
CA CYS A 170 5.56 -8.83 -17.18
C CYS A 170 6.88 -8.06 -17.13
N THR A 171 7.09 -7.14 -18.08
CA THR A 171 8.27 -6.27 -18.06
C THR A 171 7.91 -4.96 -17.40
N VAL A 172 8.65 -4.59 -16.35
CA VAL A 172 8.46 -3.37 -15.55
C VAL A 172 9.73 -2.52 -15.57
N ARG A 173 9.65 -1.28 -15.13
CA ARG A 173 10.77 -0.31 -15.06
C ARG A 173 11.41 -0.25 -13.67
N SER A 174 10.72 -0.72 -12.64
CA SER A 174 11.21 -0.67 -11.27
C SER A 174 10.64 -1.79 -10.39
N GLN A 175 11.27 -1.99 -9.25
CA GLN A 175 10.75 -2.87 -8.20
C GLN A 175 9.36 -2.40 -7.70
N LEU A 176 9.15 -1.09 -7.58
CA LEU A 176 7.88 -0.50 -7.17
C LEU A 176 6.75 -0.85 -8.16
N GLU A 177 7.04 -0.77 -9.46
CA GLU A 177 6.06 -1.13 -10.49
C GLU A 177 5.68 -2.62 -10.44
N CYS A 178 6.66 -3.51 -10.18
CA CYS A 178 6.36 -4.93 -9.93
C CYS A 178 5.52 -5.13 -8.66
N ALA A 179 5.81 -4.38 -7.59
CA ALA A 179 5.04 -4.41 -6.36
C ALA A 179 3.59 -3.99 -6.60
N ILE A 180 3.36 -2.89 -7.30
CA ILE A 180 2.00 -2.43 -7.67
C ILE A 180 1.29 -3.51 -8.51
N PHE A 181 2.01 -4.11 -9.46
CA PHE A 181 1.45 -5.18 -10.27
C PHE A 181 1.09 -6.43 -9.45
N CYS A 182 1.83 -6.74 -8.38
CA CYS A 182 1.47 -7.80 -7.45
C CYS A 182 0.24 -7.43 -6.61
N HIS A 183 0.23 -6.26 -5.96
CA HIS A 183 -0.88 -5.87 -5.06
C HIS A 183 -2.21 -5.67 -5.80
N SER A 184 -2.17 -5.28 -7.08
CA SER A 184 -3.38 -5.19 -7.92
C SER A 184 -3.96 -6.55 -8.33
N ARG A 185 -3.36 -7.67 -7.91
CA ARG A 185 -3.80 -9.03 -8.25
C ARG A 185 -4.14 -9.81 -6.98
N ASN A 186 -5.41 -10.15 -6.80
CA ASN A 186 -5.91 -10.93 -5.66
C ASN A 186 -5.20 -12.29 -5.45
N PHE A 187 -4.52 -12.83 -6.46
CA PHE A 187 -3.78 -14.10 -6.35
C PHE A 187 -2.31 -13.93 -5.96
N CYS A 188 -1.74 -12.72 -6.07
CA CYS A 188 -0.32 -12.52 -5.86
C CYS A 188 -0.03 -12.40 -4.37
N SER A 189 0.85 -13.26 -3.87
CA SER A 189 1.33 -13.21 -2.48
C SER A 189 2.73 -12.59 -2.40
N THR A 190 3.55 -12.75 -3.43
CA THR A 190 4.90 -12.17 -3.49
C THR A 190 5.38 -12.08 -4.94
N PHE A 191 6.45 -11.32 -5.19
CA PHE A 191 7.06 -11.18 -6.51
C PHE A 191 8.58 -11.25 -6.46
N SER A 192 9.21 -11.51 -7.61
CA SER A 192 10.64 -11.28 -7.82
C SER A 192 10.86 -10.45 -9.07
N ILE A 193 11.98 -9.72 -9.11
CA ILE A 193 12.44 -9.04 -10.32
C ILE A 193 13.75 -9.65 -10.80
N ARG A 194 13.88 -9.79 -12.12
CA ARG A 194 15.14 -10.17 -12.78
C ARG A 194 15.52 -9.09 -13.78
N PRO A 195 16.82 -8.76 -13.95
CA PRO A 195 17.23 -7.88 -15.04
C PRO A 195 16.72 -8.39 -16.39
N SER A 196 16.22 -7.47 -17.21
CA SER A 196 15.76 -7.71 -18.58
C SER A 196 16.49 -6.76 -19.53
N LYS A 197 16.18 -6.83 -20.83
CA LYS A 197 16.78 -5.97 -21.85
C LYS A 197 16.35 -4.51 -21.66
N TYR A 198 17.20 -3.58 -22.11
CA TYR A 198 16.93 -2.14 -22.17
C TYR A 198 16.64 -1.48 -20.80
N GLY A 199 17.37 -1.87 -19.74
CA GLY A 199 17.23 -1.27 -18.41
C GLY A 199 15.90 -1.55 -17.72
N LYS A 200 15.15 -2.55 -18.19
CA LYS A 200 13.89 -3.00 -17.59
C LYS A 200 14.11 -4.25 -16.73
N PHE A 201 13.10 -4.63 -15.97
CA PHE A 201 13.08 -5.84 -15.16
C PHE A 201 11.93 -6.75 -15.57
N GLN A 202 12.17 -8.06 -15.57
CA GLN A 202 11.12 -9.07 -15.63
C GLN A 202 10.55 -9.27 -14.22
N CYS A 203 9.29 -8.90 -14.04
CA CYS A 203 8.52 -9.07 -12.82
C CYS A 203 7.84 -10.44 -12.83
N ILE A 204 8.10 -11.28 -11.83
CA ILE A 204 7.54 -12.63 -11.71
C ILE A 204 6.66 -12.67 -10.46
N LEU A 205 5.39 -13.03 -10.62
CA LEU A 205 4.43 -13.11 -9.51
C LEU A 205 4.29 -14.55 -9.00
N TYR A 206 4.18 -14.70 -7.69
CA TYR A 206 4.01 -15.97 -7.00
C TYR A 206 2.78 -15.95 -6.10
N LYS A 207 2.09 -17.10 -6.03
CA LYS A 207 1.05 -17.38 -5.04
C LYS A 207 1.62 -18.29 -3.95
N VAL A 208 1.50 -17.89 -2.68
CA VAL A 208 1.79 -18.75 -1.54
C VAL A 208 0.47 -19.44 -1.15
N PRO A 209 0.42 -20.78 -1.10
CA PRO A 209 -0.77 -21.49 -0.64
C PRO A 209 -1.02 -21.16 0.83
N ALA A 210 -2.30 -21.00 1.20
CA ALA A 210 -2.71 -21.09 2.58
C ALA A 210 -2.51 -22.56 3.04
N SER A 211 -1.33 -22.90 3.56
CA SER A 211 -1.11 -24.21 4.15
C SER A 211 -1.94 -24.33 5.43
N ASN A 212 -2.84 -25.32 5.46
CA ASN A 212 -3.53 -25.98 6.58
C ASN A 212 -3.43 -25.35 7.98
N ASN A 213 -4.58 -25.31 8.67
CA ASN A 213 -4.83 -24.92 10.07
C ASN A 213 -4.02 -25.66 11.17
N ARG A 214 -2.74 -25.96 10.95
CA ARG A 214 -1.80 -26.59 11.89
C ARG A 214 -0.43 -25.91 11.89
N LEU A 215 -0.38 -24.61 11.67
CA LEU A 215 0.75 -23.81 12.13
C LEU A 215 0.30 -23.19 13.44
N ASP A 216 0.98 -23.58 14.51
CA ASP A 216 0.65 -23.13 15.86
C ASP A 216 0.79 -21.59 15.96
N LYS A 217 0.24 -21.04 17.04
CA LYS A 217 0.25 -19.61 17.29
C LYS A 217 1.68 -19.05 17.44
N ALA A 218 2.70 -19.91 17.56
CA ALA A 218 4.11 -19.54 17.67
C ALA A 218 4.83 -19.46 16.31
N GLU A 219 4.46 -20.26 15.30
CA GLU A 219 4.97 -20.13 13.92
C GLU A 219 4.40 -18.91 13.16
N LYS A 220 3.28 -18.35 13.64
CA LYS A 220 2.77 -17.06 13.15
C LYS A 220 3.52 -15.85 13.72
N GLU A 221 4.27 -16.03 14.82
CA GLU A 221 5.06 -14.97 15.48
C GLU A 221 6.58 -15.16 15.43
N LEU A 222 7.09 -16.21 14.76
CA LEU A 222 8.53 -16.44 14.53
C LEU A 222 8.97 -16.27 13.07
N ILE A 223 8.23 -15.46 12.32
CA ILE A 223 8.65 -15.00 10.99
C ILE A 223 9.21 -13.58 11.15
N TYR A 224 10.46 -13.54 11.63
CA TYR A 224 11.37 -12.38 11.70
C TYR A 224 11.08 -11.33 12.78
N ASN A 225 11.29 -11.72 14.05
CA ASN A 225 11.90 -10.82 15.01
C ASN A 225 13.42 -11.07 15.02
N GLU A 226 14.16 -9.96 15.01
CA GLU A 226 15.61 -9.82 15.20
C GLU A 226 16.53 -10.32 14.06
N CYS A 227 17.13 -9.34 13.39
CA CYS A 227 18.56 -9.12 13.61
C CYS A 227 18.72 -7.93 14.56
#